data_AF-A0A6J4UQV0-F1
#
_entry.id   AF-A0A6J4UQV0-F1
#
_cell.length_a   1.000
_cell.length_b   1.000
_cell.length_c   1.000
_cell.angle_alpha   90.00
_cell.angle_beta   90.00
_cell.angle_gamma   90.00
#
_symmetry.space_group_name_H-M   'P 1'
#
loop_
_entity.id
_entity.type
_entity.pdbx_description
1 polymer ?
#
loop_
_entity_poly.entity_id
_entity_poly.type
_entity_poly.pdbx_seq_one_letter_code
_entity_poly.pdbx_strand_id
1 'polypeptide(L)'
;MRFADRRLLLALCVVAFAGALLVGRPDDADPIPPTPTGTGTTAAPTPADESAGAPVTVHVAGAVRRPGVYRLAAGRRGQDAIRAAGGATRRADLAALNLAAPLLDGAQVLVPERGTAHAVPSARAAPSAPAPVVHLNSADAAALDALPGVGPATAARILAWRDEHGGFVAVDELLEVPGIGPAKLETLRPLVAVP
;
A
#
# COMPACT_ATOMS: atom_id res chain seq x y z
N MET A 1 -20.50 21.91 45.13
CA MET A 1 -19.89 22.46 46.37
C MET A 1 -18.81 21.51 46.86
N ARG A 2 -17.57 22.02 46.90
CA ARG A 2 -16.44 21.66 47.78
C ARG A 2 -15.75 20.28 47.65
N PHE A 3 -14.55 20.39 47.07
CA PHE A 3 -13.28 19.69 47.37
C PHE A 3 -13.08 19.30 48.84
N ALA A 4 -12.13 18.35 49.05
CA ALA A 4 -11.64 17.74 50.29
C ALA A 4 -12.38 16.42 50.58
N ASP A 5 -11.76 15.24 50.56
CA ASP A 5 -10.57 14.81 51.27
C ASP A 5 -10.08 13.45 50.72
N ARG A 6 -8.93 12.99 51.24
CA ARG A 6 -8.40 11.61 51.19
C ARG A 6 -7.27 11.38 50.18
N ARG A 7 -6.24 12.21 50.33
CA ARG A 7 -4.81 11.88 50.13
C ARG A 7 -4.31 10.77 51.09
N LEU A 8 -5.09 9.71 51.28
CA LEU A 8 -4.83 8.67 52.26
C LEU A 8 -4.98 7.29 51.61
N LEU A 9 -3.99 6.93 50.81
CA LEU A 9 -3.69 5.53 50.45
C LEU A 9 -2.22 5.46 50.03
N LEU A 10 -1.38 5.89 50.97
CA LEU A 10 0.04 5.56 51.05
C LEU A 10 0.11 4.31 51.92
N ALA A 11 0.18 3.13 51.32
CA ALA A 11 0.52 1.90 52.03
C ALA A 11 1.06 0.85 51.05
N LEU A 12 2.20 0.26 51.42
CA LEU A 12 2.90 -0.88 50.83
C LEU A 12 3.74 -0.64 49.55
N CYS A 13 5.06 -0.50 49.76
CA CYS A 13 6.11 -1.38 49.21
C CYS A 13 7.52 -0.76 49.40
N VAL A 14 7.87 -0.41 50.64
CA VAL A 14 9.27 -0.23 51.05
C VAL A 14 9.60 -1.43 51.93
N VAL A 15 10.33 -2.41 51.37
CA VAL A 15 10.83 -3.56 52.11
C VAL A 15 12.34 -3.61 51.98
N ALA A 16 12.98 -3.30 53.11
CA ALA A 16 14.22 -3.87 53.64
C ALA A 16 15.53 -3.73 52.82
N PHE A 17 16.21 -2.61 53.07
CA PHE A 17 17.64 -2.39 52.87
C PHE A 17 18.35 -2.73 54.20
N ALA A 18 19.10 -3.84 54.28
CA ALA A 18 19.89 -4.18 55.47
C ALA A 18 21.06 -5.14 55.17
N GLY A 19 22.27 -4.67 55.48
CA GLY A 19 23.49 -5.48 55.68
C GLY A 19 24.57 -5.23 54.61
N ALA A 20 25.83 -4.92 54.91
CA ALA A 20 26.54 -4.67 56.16
C ALA A 20 27.85 -3.95 55.79
N LEU A 21 28.28 -3.00 56.63
CA LEU A 21 29.57 -2.30 56.56
C LEU A 21 30.60 -3.03 57.43
N LEU A 22 31.78 -3.41 56.91
CA LEU A 22 33.12 -3.14 57.52
C LEU A 22 34.30 -3.77 56.73
N VAL A 23 35.22 -2.89 56.26
CA VAL A 23 36.70 -2.95 56.35
C VAL A 23 37.49 -4.20 55.88
N GLY A 24 38.05 -4.12 54.67
CA GLY A 24 39.51 -4.04 54.37
C GLY A 24 40.49 -5.18 54.71
N ARG A 25 41.12 -5.75 53.66
CA ARG A 25 42.60 -5.82 53.51
C ARG A 25 43.02 -6.02 52.02
N PRO A 26 44.12 -5.39 51.56
CA PRO A 26 44.60 -5.44 50.17
C PRO A 26 45.84 -6.34 49.94
N ASP A 27 46.11 -6.59 48.66
CA ASP A 27 47.37 -6.95 47.97
C ASP A 27 48.18 -8.21 48.37
N ASP A 28 48.41 -9.09 47.39
CA ASP A 28 49.76 -9.47 46.95
C ASP A 28 49.73 -10.05 45.52
N ALA A 29 50.55 -9.44 44.66
CA ALA A 29 50.91 -9.81 43.28
C ALA A 29 51.62 -11.19 43.23
N ASP A 30 51.86 -11.87 42.10
CA ASP A 30 52.56 -11.42 40.89
C ASP A 30 52.50 -12.54 39.78
N PRO A 31 53.23 -12.50 38.63
CA PRO A 31 52.68 -12.42 37.29
C PRO A 31 53.00 -13.67 36.44
N ILE A 32 52.66 -13.66 35.14
CA ILE A 32 53.55 -13.98 34.00
C ILE A 32 52.72 -13.99 32.68
N PRO A 33 53.11 -13.22 31.65
CA PRO A 33 52.55 -13.27 30.29
C PRO A 33 53.29 -14.32 29.42
N PRO A 34 52.77 -14.71 28.24
CA PRO A 34 53.22 -13.98 27.05
C PRO A 34 52.12 -13.71 26.02
N THR A 35 52.20 -12.52 25.44
CA THR A 35 51.63 -12.18 24.13
C THR A 35 52.18 -13.11 23.04
N PRO A 36 51.34 -13.44 22.05
CA PRO A 36 51.78 -13.16 20.68
C PRO A 36 50.93 -12.07 20.05
N THR A 37 51.64 -11.05 19.58
CA THR A 37 51.30 -10.13 18.51
C THR A 37 50.50 -10.82 17.41
N GLY A 38 49.24 -10.39 17.25
CA GLY A 38 48.39 -10.69 16.11
C GLY A 38 47.94 -9.38 15.49
N THR A 39 48.79 -8.81 14.64
CA THR A 39 48.44 -7.72 13.72
C THR A 39 47.36 -8.23 12.78
N GLY A 40 46.12 -7.78 12.96
CA GLY A 40 44.99 -8.14 12.13
C GLY A 40 44.07 -6.95 11.96
N THR A 41 44.47 -6.06 11.03
CA THR A 41 43.61 -5.20 10.22
C THR A 41 42.22 -4.89 10.77
N THR A 42 42.02 -3.62 11.11
CA THR A 42 40.76 -2.90 10.97
C THR A 42 40.07 -3.32 9.66
N ALA A 43 39.17 -4.29 9.73
CA ALA A 43 38.15 -4.46 8.71
C ALA A 43 37.16 -3.32 8.93
N ALA A 44 37.44 -2.19 8.29
CA ALA A 44 36.43 -1.18 8.01
C ALA A 44 35.19 -1.91 7.48
N PRO A 45 33.97 -1.57 7.92
CA PRO A 45 32.80 -2.04 7.20
C PRO A 45 32.91 -1.46 5.79
N THR A 46 33.32 -2.31 4.84
CA THR A 46 33.08 -2.08 3.42
C THR A 46 31.61 -1.74 3.31
N PRO A 47 31.22 -0.52 2.89
CA PRO A 47 29.83 -0.30 2.52
C PRO A 47 29.57 -1.30 1.39
N ALA A 48 28.64 -2.22 1.64
CA ALA A 48 28.12 -3.10 0.62
C ALA A 48 27.51 -2.22 -0.48
N ASP A 49 28.33 -1.90 -1.48
CA ASP A 49 27.85 -1.58 -2.80
C ASP A 49 27.35 -2.89 -3.43
N GLU A 50 26.51 -2.75 -4.45
CA GLU A 50 26.07 -3.85 -5.32
C GLU A 50 24.86 -4.68 -4.88
N SER A 51 23.71 -4.00 -4.90
CA SER A 51 22.75 -4.40 -5.94
C SER A 51 22.43 -3.17 -6.77
N ALA A 52 23.38 -2.81 -7.65
CA ALA A 52 23.29 -1.65 -8.51
C ALA A 52 22.33 -1.93 -9.67
N GLY A 53 21.03 -1.99 -9.36
CA GLY A 53 20.00 -1.79 -10.36
C GLY A 53 20.05 -0.35 -10.88
N ALA A 54 19.55 -0.12 -12.08
CA ALA A 54 19.50 1.21 -12.67
C ALA A 54 18.78 2.20 -11.73
N PRO A 55 19.30 3.44 -11.56
CA PRO A 55 18.67 4.42 -10.68
C PRO A 55 17.25 4.73 -11.14
N VAL A 56 16.31 4.76 -10.21
CA VAL A 56 14.90 5.03 -10.45
C VAL A 56 14.60 6.51 -10.27
N THR A 57 13.76 7.04 -11.16
CA THR A 57 13.26 8.41 -11.12
C THR A 57 11.85 8.41 -10.57
N VAL A 58 11.62 9.16 -9.48
CA VAL A 58 10.35 9.15 -8.76
C VAL A 58 9.86 10.58 -8.57
N HIS A 59 8.59 10.82 -8.82
CA HIS A 59 7.94 12.11 -8.55
C HIS A 59 7.33 12.11 -7.15
N VAL A 60 7.74 13.03 -6.28
CA VAL A 60 7.19 13.21 -4.93
C VAL A 60 6.35 14.48 -4.88
N ALA A 61 5.08 14.33 -4.50
CA ALA A 61 4.09 15.41 -4.47
C ALA A 61 3.33 15.44 -3.13
N GLY A 62 2.59 16.53 -2.90
CA GLY A 62 1.74 16.69 -1.71
C GLY A 62 2.49 17.27 -0.51
N ALA A 63 2.17 16.77 0.69
CA ALA A 63 2.56 17.31 1.98
C ALA A 63 4.02 17.03 2.39
N VAL A 64 4.97 17.23 1.47
CA VAL A 64 6.43 17.12 1.69
C VAL A 64 7.09 18.49 1.66
N ARG A 65 8.31 18.62 2.21
CA ARG A 65 8.99 19.94 2.27
C ARG A 65 9.41 20.46 0.91
N ARG A 66 9.88 19.58 0.02
CA ARG A 66 10.34 19.93 -1.32
C ARG A 66 9.70 18.97 -2.34
N PRO A 67 8.49 19.25 -2.84
CA PRO A 67 7.92 18.48 -3.94
C PRO A 67 8.82 18.57 -5.18
N GLY A 68 8.89 17.51 -5.98
CA GLY A 68 9.76 17.48 -7.15
C GLY A 68 10.01 16.07 -7.68
N VAL A 69 10.95 15.97 -8.61
CA VAL A 69 11.41 14.69 -9.16
C VAL A 69 12.78 14.37 -8.56
N TYR A 70 12.93 13.14 -8.09
CA TYR A 70 14.13 12.67 -7.40
C TYR A 70 14.67 11.42 -8.08
N ARG A 71 16.00 11.37 -8.21
CA ARG A 71 16.71 10.19 -8.70
C ARG A 71 17.26 9.43 -7.50
N LEU A 72 16.88 8.17 -7.35
CA LEU A 72 17.23 7.31 -6.23
C LEU A 72 17.92 6.05 -6.75
N ALA A 73 18.76 5.42 -5.93
CA ALA A 73 19.29 4.10 -6.26
C ALA A 73 18.14 3.07 -6.42
N ALA A 74 18.39 1.99 -7.15
CA ALA A 74 17.43 0.88 -7.22
C ALA A 74 17.18 0.26 -5.85
N GLY A 75 15.99 -0.33 -5.66
CA GLY A 75 15.61 -1.02 -4.42
C GLY A 75 15.21 -0.11 -3.25
N ARG A 76 15.22 1.22 -3.44
CA ARG A 76 14.73 2.19 -2.44
C ARG A 76 13.21 2.10 -2.31
N ARG A 77 12.71 2.48 -1.14
CA ARG A 77 11.26 2.38 -0.80
C ARG A 77 10.63 3.75 -0.67
N GLY A 78 9.30 3.83 -0.61
CA GLY A 78 8.55 5.09 -0.49
C GLY A 78 9.07 6.04 0.61
N GLN A 79 9.48 5.50 1.76
CA GLN A 79 10.12 6.28 2.83
C GLN A 79 11.38 7.05 2.40
N ASP A 80 12.17 6.48 1.50
CA ASP A 80 13.42 7.08 1.03
C ASP A 80 13.16 8.26 0.11
N ALA A 81 12.14 8.17 -0.74
CA ALA A 81 11.71 9.28 -1.58
C ALA A 81 11.21 10.47 -0.75
N ILE A 82 10.44 10.20 0.31
CA ILE A 82 9.98 11.26 1.23
C ILE A 82 11.17 11.90 1.95
N ARG A 83 12.16 11.10 2.39
CA ARG A 83 13.39 11.63 3.01
C ARG A 83 14.19 12.49 2.03
N ALA A 84 14.32 12.06 0.78
CA ALA A 84 14.97 12.84 -0.29
C ALA A 84 14.24 14.17 -0.56
N ALA A 85 12.91 14.18 -0.45
CA ALA A 85 12.08 15.39 -0.52
C ALA A 85 12.16 16.31 0.72
N GLY A 86 13.13 16.09 1.61
CA GLY A 86 13.31 16.85 2.86
C GLY A 86 12.40 16.39 4.00
N GLY A 87 11.73 15.25 3.85
CA GLY A 87 10.79 14.71 4.82
C GLY A 87 9.36 15.23 4.65
N ALA A 88 8.46 14.57 5.37
CA ALA A 88 7.06 14.94 5.44
C ALA A 88 6.86 16.24 6.25
N THR A 89 5.85 17.02 5.90
CA THR A 89 5.44 18.19 6.68
C THR A 89 4.63 17.77 7.91
N ARG A 90 4.34 18.73 8.80
CA ARG A 90 3.53 18.51 10.02
C ARG A 90 2.09 18.07 9.71
N ARG A 91 1.61 18.46 8.54
CA ARG A 91 0.27 18.19 8.04
C ARG A 91 0.20 16.86 7.28
N ALA A 92 1.33 16.22 6.99
CA ALA A 92 1.35 14.98 6.24
C ALA A 92 0.70 13.80 6.99
N ASP A 93 -0.09 13.02 6.27
CA ASP A 93 -0.59 11.73 6.72
C ASP A 93 0.23 10.61 6.09
N LEU A 94 1.26 10.16 6.80
CA LEU A 94 2.10 9.05 6.37
C LEU A 94 1.45 7.69 6.63
N ALA A 95 0.44 7.62 7.52
CA ALA A 95 -0.25 6.36 7.81
C ALA A 95 -1.11 5.91 6.63
N ALA A 96 -1.54 6.86 5.79
CA ALA A 96 -2.24 6.60 4.54
C ALA A 96 -1.36 6.03 3.42
N LEU A 97 -0.03 5.90 3.61
CA LEU A 97 0.90 5.44 2.59
C LEU A 97 1.62 4.15 2.99
N ASN A 98 1.81 3.26 2.01
CA ASN A 98 2.72 2.13 2.14
C ASN A 98 4.17 2.61 1.97
N LEU A 99 4.78 3.12 3.04
CA LEU A 99 6.16 3.61 3.07
C LEU A 99 7.19 2.52 2.73
N ALA A 100 6.83 1.25 2.91
CA ALA A 100 7.67 0.11 2.63
C ALA A 100 7.56 -0.38 1.18
N ALA A 101 6.64 0.15 0.36
CA ALA A 101 6.54 -0.26 -1.04
C ALA A 101 7.85 0.03 -1.80
N PRO A 102 8.37 -0.93 -2.59
CA PRO A 102 9.51 -0.67 -3.46
C PRO A 102 9.15 0.39 -4.50
N LEU A 103 10.11 1.25 -4.81
CA LEU A 103 9.94 2.27 -5.84
C LEU A 103 10.30 1.70 -7.21
N LEU A 104 9.41 1.95 -8.17
CA LEU A 104 9.64 1.67 -9.58
C LEU A 104 10.07 2.96 -10.29
N ASP A 105 10.77 2.83 -11.40
CA ASP A 105 11.06 3.97 -12.27
C ASP A 105 9.76 4.58 -12.81
N GLY A 106 9.68 5.90 -12.82
CA GLY A 106 8.49 6.65 -13.20
C GLY A 106 7.38 6.66 -12.14
N ALA A 107 7.59 6.09 -10.95
CA ALA A 107 6.57 6.07 -9.90
C ALA A 107 6.26 7.47 -9.35
N GLN A 108 5.03 7.66 -8.87
CA GLN A 108 4.61 8.86 -8.14
C GLN A 108 4.29 8.53 -6.68
N VAL A 109 4.87 9.29 -5.76
CA VAL A 109 4.59 9.25 -4.32
C VAL A 109 3.84 10.52 -3.94
N LEU A 110 2.52 10.40 -3.78
CA LEU A 110 1.66 11.48 -3.31
C LEU A 110 1.51 11.38 -1.80
N VAL A 111 1.96 12.41 -1.06
CA VAL A 111 1.79 12.47 0.40
C VAL A 111 0.54 13.26 0.75
N PRO A 112 -0.53 12.63 1.26
CA PRO A 112 -1.76 13.33 1.60
C PRO A 112 -1.59 14.21 2.86
N GLU A 113 -2.48 15.20 3.02
CA GLU A 113 -2.61 15.94 4.27
C GLU A 113 -3.60 15.25 5.22
N ARG A 114 -3.37 15.36 6.53
CA ARG A 114 -4.29 14.90 7.57
C ARG A 114 -5.58 15.70 7.51
N GLY A 115 -6.71 15.01 7.53
CA GLY A 115 -8.04 15.63 7.55
C GLY A 115 -8.51 16.13 6.18
N THR A 116 -7.68 16.08 5.13
CA THR A 116 -8.19 16.06 3.76
C THR A 116 -8.59 14.63 3.46
N ALA A 117 -9.89 14.35 3.45
CA ALA A 117 -10.43 13.10 2.92
C ALA A 117 -10.16 13.05 1.41
N HIS A 118 -8.95 12.67 1.03
CA HIS A 118 -8.71 12.12 -0.30
C HIS A 118 -8.93 10.62 -0.15
N ALA A 119 -9.94 10.12 -0.86
CA ALA A 119 -10.07 8.71 -1.12
C ALA A 119 -8.71 8.24 -1.66
N VAL A 120 -7.97 7.47 -0.87
CA VAL A 120 -6.88 6.66 -1.38
C VAL A 120 -7.48 5.90 -2.56
N PRO A 121 -7.01 6.07 -3.80
CA PRO A 121 -7.33 5.11 -4.81
C PRO A 121 -6.62 3.84 -4.33
N SER A 122 -7.37 2.97 -3.65
CA SER A 122 -7.09 1.55 -3.70
C SER A 122 -6.84 1.24 -5.16
N ALA A 123 -5.78 0.50 -5.49
CA ALA A 123 -5.34 0.19 -6.85
C ALA A 123 -6.37 -0.69 -7.60
N ARG A 124 -7.57 -0.14 -7.79
CA ARG A 124 -8.75 -0.65 -8.47
C ARG A 124 -9.64 0.53 -8.88
N ALA A 125 -9.05 1.49 -9.57
CA ALA A 125 -9.78 2.38 -10.48
C ALA A 125 -8.73 3.10 -11.33
N ALA A 126 -8.29 2.43 -12.40
CA ALA A 126 -7.90 3.19 -13.57
C ALA A 126 -9.06 4.15 -13.89
N PRO A 127 -8.80 5.38 -14.37
CA PRO A 127 -9.86 6.19 -14.96
C PRO A 127 -10.55 5.27 -15.96
N SER A 128 -11.87 5.12 -15.83
CA SER A 128 -12.65 4.30 -16.74
C SER A 128 -12.26 4.73 -18.15
N ALA A 129 -11.48 3.88 -18.82
CA ALA A 129 -11.58 3.76 -20.25
C ALA A 129 -13.09 3.71 -20.55
N PRO A 130 -13.57 4.26 -21.68
CA PRO A 130 -14.94 3.97 -22.11
C PRO A 130 -15.17 2.48 -21.89
N ALA A 131 -16.19 2.13 -21.12
CA ALA A 131 -16.43 0.75 -20.71
C ALA A 131 -16.24 -0.11 -21.97
N PRO A 132 -15.34 -1.11 -21.94
CA PRO A 132 -15.02 -1.86 -23.14
C PRO A 132 -16.32 -2.36 -23.72
N VAL A 133 -16.61 -1.95 -24.96
CA VAL A 133 -17.86 -2.33 -25.63
C VAL A 133 -17.93 -3.85 -25.62
N VAL A 134 -18.97 -4.39 -24.99
CA VAL A 134 -19.12 -5.82 -24.80
C VAL A 134 -19.64 -6.43 -26.09
N HIS A 135 -18.82 -7.26 -26.73
CA HIS A 135 -19.20 -7.97 -27.95
C HIS A 135 -20.09 -9.17 -27.62
N LEU A 136 -21.37 -9.14 -28.02
CA LEU A 136 -22.37 -10.14 -27.62
C LEU A 136 -21.97 -11.58 -28.02
N ASN A 137 -21.34 -11.74 -29.18
CA ASN A 137 -20.96 -13.06 -29.71
C ASN A 137 -19.72 -13.66 -29.04
N SER A 138 -18.85 -12.84 -28.43
CA SER A 138 -17.60 -13.30 -27.82
C SER A 138 -17.52 -13.08 -26.31
N ALA A 139 -18.48 -12.36 -25.72
CA ALA A 139 -18.52 -12.10 -24.29
C ALA A 139 -18.73 -13.39 -23.49
N ASP A 140 -18.08 -13.45 -22.33
CA ASP A 140 -18.32 -14.49 -21.33
C ASP A 140 -19.42 -14.06 -20.35
N ALA A 141 -19.83 -14.99 -19.47
CA ALA A 141 -20.91 -14.74 -18.51
C ALA A 141 -20.60 -13.55 -17.59
N ALA A 142 -19.33 -13.37 -17.21
CA ALA A 142 -18.91 -12.31 -16.31
C ALA A 142 -18.96 -10.93 -16.98
N ALA A 143 -18.57 -10.83 -18.25
CA ALA A 143 -18.65 -9.60 -19.03
C ALA A 143 -20.12 -9.18 -19.27
N LEU A 144 -21.01 -10.15 -19.52
CA LEU A 144 -22.45 -9.88 -19.65
C LEU A 144 -23.08 -9.47 -18.32
N ASP A 145 -22.70 -10.10 -17.20
CA ASP A 145 -23.17 -9.75 -15.84
C ASP A 145 -22.70 -8.36 -15.38
N ALA A 146 -21.60 -7.85 -15.92
CA ALA A 146 -21.12 -6.50 -15.64
C ALA A 146 -21.98 -5.40 -16.29
N LEU A 147 -22.92 -5.75 -17.17
CA LEU A 147 -23.78 -4.80 -17.86
C LEU A 147 -24.92 -4.28 -16.94
N PRO A 148 -25.27 -3.00 -17.00
CA PRO A 148 -26.30 -2.43 -16.14
C PRO A 148 -27.67 -3.10 -16.38
N GLY A 149 -28.23 -3.70 -15.33
CA GLY A 149 -29.54 -4.37 -15.38
C GLY A 149 -29.53 -5.78 -15.98
N VAL A 150 -28.34 -6.30 -16.32
CA VAL A 150 -28.07 -7.71 -16.62
C VAL A 150 -27.47 -8.32 -15.35
N GLY A 151 -28.10 -9.37 -14.85
CA GLY A 151 -27.58 -10.15 -13.73
C GLY A 151 -27.18 -11.56 -14.18
N PRO A 152 -26.70 -12.44 -13.29
CA PRO A 152 -26.18 -13.75 -13.66
C PRO A 152 -27.24 -14.62 -14.36
N ALA A 153 -28.51 -14.49 -13.95
CA ALA A 153 -29.62 -15.20 -14.59
C ALA A 153 -29.91 -14.69 -16.02
N THR A 154 -29.80 -13.39 -16.26
CA THR A 154 -30.01 -12.81 -17.60
C THR A 154 -28.80 -13.10 -18.49
N ALA A 155 -27.58 -12.98 -17.97
CA ALA A 155 -26.35 -13.33 -18.67
C ALA A 155 -26.38 -14.80 -19.15
N ALA A 156 -26.80 -15.73 -18.29
CA ALA A 156 -26.97 -17.14 -18.67
C ALA A 156 -27.98 -17.33 -19.81
N ARG A 157 -29.07 -16.57 -19.84
CA ARG A 157 -30.06 -16.63 -20.93
C ARG A 157 -29.54 -16.05 -22.24
N ILE A 158 -28.74 -14.98 -22.18
CA ILE A 158 -28.09 -14.42 -23.37
C ILE A 158 -27.15 -15.47 -24.00
N LEU A 159 -26.38 -16.18 -23.17
CA LEU A 159 -25.50 -17.26 -23.63
C LEU A 159 -26.29 -18.43 -24.22
N ALA A 160 -27.36 -18.87 -23.55
CA ALA A 160 -28.23 -19.93 -24.06
C ALA A 160 -28.87 -19.55 -25.40
N TRP A 161 -29.39 -18.32 -25.52
CA TRP A 161 -29.95 -17.82 -26.77
C TRP A 161 -28.89 -17.82 -27.88
N ARG A 162 -27.66 -17.37 -27.57
CA ARG A 162 -26.52 -17.38 -28.50
C ARG A 162 -26.20 -18.78 -29.02
N ASP A 163 -26.18 -19.77 -28.13
CA ASP A 163 -25.85 -21.15 -28.48
C ASP A 163 -26.96 -21.81 -29.30
N GLU A 164 -28.23 -21.46 -29.03
CA GLU A 164 -29.40 -21.98 -29.75
C GLU A 164 -29.60 -21.33 -31.14
N HIS A 165 -29.31 -20.03 -31.28
CA HIS A 165 -29.59 -19.24 -32.48
C HIS A 165 -28.34 -19.00 -33.35
N GLY A 166 -27.17 -19.41 -32.87
CA GLY A 166 -25.91 -19.32 -33.61
C GLY A 166 -25.21 -17.96 -33.55
N GLY A 167 -25.63 -17.07 -32.64
CA GLY A 167 -25.09 -15.72 -32.50
C GLY A 167 -26.15 -14.63 -32.64
N PHE A 168 -25.79 -13.43 -32.22
CA PHE A 168 -26.52 -12.19 -32.48
C PHE A 168 -26.04 -11.59 -33.80
N VAL A 169 -26.97 -11.16 -34.66
CA VAL A 169 -26.70 -10.39 -35.89
C VAL A 169 -26.90 -8.89 -35.66
N ALA A 170 -27.80 -8.54 -34.74
CA ALA A 170 -28.08 -7.16 -34.35
C ALA A 170 -28.22 -7.03 -32.84
N VAL A 171 -27.93 -5.83 -32.30
CA VAL A 171 -28.12 -5.54 -30.87
C VAL A 171 -29.61 -5.65 -30.47
N ASP A 172 -30.53 -5.39 -31.40
CA ASP A 172 -31.98 -5.43 -31.15
C ASP A 172 -32.52 -6.84 -30.88
N GLU A 173 -31.83 -7.89 -31.31
CA GLU A 173 -32.18 -9.29 -31.02
C GLU A 173 -32.08 -9.62 -29.51
N LEU A 174 -31.42 -8.77 -28.72
CA LEU A 174 -31.47 -8.87 -27.26
C LEU A 174 -32.91 -8.76 -26.72
N LEU A 175 -33.87 -8.18 -27.47
CA LEU A 175 -35.29 -8.15 -27.08
C LEU A 175 -35.95 -9.53 -27.11
N GLU A 176 -35.39 -10.48 -27.85
CA GLU A 176 -35.89 -11.86 -27.91
C GLU A 176 -35.46 -12.65 -26.67
N VAL A 177 -34.46 -12.16 -25.92
CA VAL A 177 -33.97 -12.79 -24.69
C VAL A 177 -34.92 -12.50 -23.52
N PRO A 178 -35.50 -13.53 -22.88
CA PRO A 178 -36.40 -13.34 -21.74
C PRO A 178 -35.74 -12.57 -20.60
N GLY A 179 -36.30 -11.42 -20.23
CA GLY A 179 -35.80 -10.57 -19.13
C GLY A 179 -35.00 -9.33 -19.58
N ILE A 180 -34.81 -9.16 -20.89
CA ILE A 180 -34.39 -7.90 -21.51
C ILE A 180 -35.61 -7.25 -22.15
N GLY A 181 -35.95 -6.06 -21.68
CA GLY A 181 -37.02 -5.24 -22.24
C GLY A 181 -36.47 -3.98 -22.90
N PRO A 182 -37.34 -3.18 -23.57
CA PRO A 182 -36.92 -1.99 -24.30
C PRO A 182 -36.14 -0.98 -23.43
N ALA A 183 -36.57 -0.77 -22.18
CA ALA A 183 -35.87 0.11 -21.24
C ALA A 183 -34.43 -0.35 -20.91
N LYS A 184 -34.21 -1.67 -20.82
CA LYS A 184 -32.88 -2.23 -20.63
C LYS A 184 -32.06 -2.12 -21.90
N LEU A 185 -32.66 -2.45 -23.05
CA LEU A 185 -31.98 -2.34 -24.35
C LEU A 185 -31.45 -0.93 -24.60
N GLU A 186 -32.23 0.11 -24.32
CA GLU A 186 -31.79 1.50 -24.47
C GLU A 186 -30.55 1.82 -23.64
N THR A 187 -30.47 1.27 -22.43
CA THR A 187 -29.31 1.42 -21.54
C THR A 187 -28.10 0.61 -22.04
N LEU A 188 -28.34 -0.54 -22.65
CA LEU A 188 -27.30 -1.46 -23.13
C LEU A 188 -26.73 -1.08 -24.49
N ARG A 189 -27.53 -0.50 -25.39
CA ARG A 189 -27.13 -0.10 -26.76
C ARG A 189 -25.78 0.61 -26.87
N PRO A 190 -25.43 1.60 -26.02
CA PRO A 190 -24.12 2.25 -26.11
C PRO A 190 -22.95 1.42 -25.55
N LEU A 191 -23.23 0.30 -24.88
CA LEU A 191 -22.26 -0.53 -24.15
C LEU A 191 -22.02 -1.89 -24.82
N VAL A 192 -22.84 -2.28 -25.80
CA VAL A 192 -22.74 -3.57 -26.49
C VAL A 192 -22.56 -3.39 -27.99
N ALA A 193 -21.88 -4.34 -28.62
CA ALA A 193 -21.76 -4.43 -30.07
C ALA A 193 -21.89 -5.86 -30.56
N VAL A 194 -22.20 -5.99 -31.84
CA VAL A 194 -22.13 -7.26 -32.58
C VAL A 194 -20.92 -7.16 -33.51
N PRO A 195 -19.89 -8.02 -33.35
CA PRO A 195 -18.79 -8.12 -34.30
C PRO A 195 -19.17 -8.93 -35.55
#